data_AF-A0A947PE80-F1
#
_entry.id   AF-A0A947PE80-F1
#
_cell.length_a   1.000
_cell.length_b   1.000
_cell.length_c   1.000
_cell.angle_alpha   90.00
_cell.angle_beta   90.00
_cell.angle_gamma   90.00
#
_symmetry.space_group_name_H-M   'P 1'
#
loop_
_entity.id
_entity.type
_entity.pdbx_description
1 polymer ?
#
loop_
_entity_poly.entity_id
_entity_poly.type
_entity_poly.pdbx_seq_one_letter_code
_entity_poly.pdbx_strand_id
1 'polypeptide(L)'
;MDFPATYVALTEESLRLLSISHEMAHLWGGLLLYGLFASLPQARRLPTVPFLAVALAELTNETLQAAYYKSLRLDDTIADIGWTLSLPALLLIGTLLLSPGLSGVRQNGRPALG
;
A
#
# COMPACT_ATOMS: atom_id res chain seq x y z
N MET A 1 23.25 16.35 4.00
CA MET A 1 22.02 16.62 3.22
C MET A 1 20.85 16.56 4.17
N ASP A 2 19.94 17.52 4.12
CA ASP A 2 18.65 17.45 4.82
C ASP A 2 17.71 16.57 3.99
N PHE A 3 17.62 15.29 4.36
CA PHE A 3 16.87 14.29 3.60
C PHE A 3 15.36 14.58 3.61
N PRO A 4 14.70 14.84 4.77
CA PRO A 4 13.31 15.26 4.81
C PRO A 4 13.01 16.49 3.93
N ALA A 5 13.84 17.54 3.98
CA ALA A 5 13.63 18.72 3.15
C ALA A 5 13.78 18.44 1.66
N THR A 6 14.74 17.60 1.29
CA THR A 6 14.95 17.19 -0.12
C THR A 6 13.77 16.36 -0.62
N TYR A 7 13.26 15.45 0.20
CA TYR A 7 12.09 14.63 -0.10
C TYR A 7 10.86 15.49 -0.36
N VAL A 8 10.51 16.39 0.57
CA VAL A 8 9.35 17.28 0.44
C VAL A 8 9.47 18.18 -0.78
N ALA A 9 10.66 18.72 -1.06
CA ALA A 9 10.87 19.54 -2.26
C ALA A 9 10.62 18.75 -3.55
N LEU A 10 11.07 17.49 -3.62
CA LEU A 10 10.85 16.63 -4.78
C LEU A 10 9.38 16.23 -4.94
N THR A 11 8.66 15.95 -3.85
CA THR A 11 7.23 15.61 -3.91
C THR A 11 6.42 16.80 -4.39
N GLU A 12 6.59 17.98 -3.78
CA GLU A 12 5.89 19.21 -4.19
C GLU A 12 6.19 19.61 -5.63
N GLU A 13 7.44 19.47 -6.07
CA GLU A 13 7.83 19.68 -7.47
C GLU A 13 7.09 18.70 -8.40
N SER A 14 7.04 17.43 -8.04
CA SER A 14 6.38 16.38 -8.84
C SER A 14 4.88 16.63 -8.97
N LEU A 15 4.21 17.01 -7.87
CA LEU A 15 2.79 17.37 -7.87
C LEU A 15 2.52 18.55 -8.80
N ARG A 16 3.37 19.58 -8.75
CA ARG A 16 3.27 20.74 -9.62
C ARG A 16 3.48 20.37 -11.09
N LEU A 17 4.52 19.60 -11.41
CA LEU A 17 4.83 19.18 -12.78
C LEU A 17 3.71 18.31 -13.39
N LEU A 18 3.13 17.43 -12.57
CA LEU A 18 2.04 16.55 -13.00
C LEU A 18 0.67 17.21 -12.95
N SER A 19 0.57 18.42 -12.36
CA SER A 19 -0.70 19.14 -12.15
C SER A 19 -1.76 18.28 -11.47
N ILE A 20 -1.36 17.52 -10.45
CA ILE A 20 -2.25 16.68 -9.64
C ILE A 20 -2.31 17.18 -8.20
N SER A 21 -3.44 16.93 -7.54
CA SER A 21 -3.57 17.22 -6.10
C SER A 21 -2.85 16.17 -5.25
N HIS A 22 -2.57 16.51 -3.99
CA HIS A 22 -2.03 15.57 -3.01
C HIS A 22 -2.93 14.32 -2.88
N GLU A 23 -4.25 14.49 -2.78
CA GLU A 23 -5.19 13.37 -2.66
C GLU A 23 -5.13 12.42 -3.86
N MET A 24 -5.04 12.96 -5.08
CA MET A 24 -4.86 12.16 -6.29
C MET A 24 -3.53 11.42 -6.28
N ALA A 25 -2.45 12.05 -5.81
CA ALA A 25 -1.15 11.42 -5.72
C ALA A 25 -1.13 10.28 -4.70
N HIS A 26 -1.76 10.45 -3.54
CA HIS A 26 -1.93 9.39 -2.54
C HIS A 26 -2.76 8.23 -3.09
N LEU A 27 -3.92 8.51 -3.69
CA LEU A 27 -4.80 7.50 -4.27
C LEU A 27 -4.11 6.68 -5.38
N TRP A 28 -3.53 7.36 -6.39
CA TRP A 28 -2.89 6.68 -7.51
C TRP A 28 -1.53 6.08 -7.13
N GLY A 29 -0.76 6.76 -6.28
CA GLY A 29 0.50 6.25 -5.75
C GLY A 29 0.30 4.95 -4.97
N GLY A 30 -0.69 4.91 -4.08
CA GLY A 30 -1.09 3.71 -3.36
C GLY A 30 -1.50 2.56 -4.28
N LEU A 31 -2.30 2.85 -5.31
CA LEU A 31 -2.73 1.84 -6.30
C LEU A 31 -1.56 1.30 -7.14
N LEU A 32 -0.70 2.19 -7.65
CA LEU A 32 0.45 1.81 -8.47
C LEU A 32 1.43 0.95 -7.68
N LEU A 33 1.72 1.35 -6.45
CA LEU A 33 2.62 0.61 -5.57
C LEU A 33 2.02 -0.75 -5.19
N TYR A 34 0.72 -0.82 -4.89
CA TYR A 34 0.02 -2.09 -4.70
C TYR A 34 0.16 -2.99 -5.93
N GLY A 35 -0.11 -2.47 -7.13
CA GLY A 35 0.00 -3.22 -8.38
C GLY A 35 1.41 -3.76 -8.63
N LEU A 36 2.44 -2.94 -8.35
CA LEU A 36 3.84 -3.34 -8.45
C LEU A 36 4.13 -4.55 -7.55
N PHE A 37 3.78 -4.49 -6.26
CA PHE A 37 4.01 -5.61 -5.36
C PHE A 37 3.11 -6.80 -5.63
N ALA A 38 1.86 -6.58 -6.09
CA ALA A 38 0.93 -7.64 -6.46
C ALA A 38 1.39 -8.41 -7.71
N SER A 39 2.18 -7.78 -8.58
CA SER A 39 2.77 -8.43 -9.75
C SER A 39 3.88 -9.43 -9.40
N LEU A 40 4.44 -9.37 -8.18
CA LEU A 40 5.49 -10.27 -7.75
C LEU A 40 4.95 -11.70 -7.56
N PRO A 41 5.69 -12.75 -7.99
CA PRO A 41 5.25 -14.14 -7.84
C PRO A 41 4.88 -14.54 -6.39
N GLN A 42 5.55 -13.94 -5.41
CA GLN A 42 5.34 -14.16 -3.99
C GLN A 42 3.96 -13.67 -3.50
N ALA A 43 3.40 -12.63 -4.12
CA ALA A 43 2.11 -12.07 -3.74
C ALA A 43 0.96 -13.07 -3.97
N ARG A 44 1.12 -14.04 -4.88
CA ARG A 44 0.14 -15.14 -5.07
C ARG A 44 0.03 -16.06 -3.86
N ARG A 45 1.12 -16.20 -3.07
CA ARG A 45 1.16 -17.04 -1.86
C ARG A 45 0.85 -16.24 -0.60
N LEU A 46 1.15 -14.94 -0.62
CA LEU A 46 0.98 -14.02 0.49
C LEU A 46 0.24 -12.76 -0.02
N PRO A 47 -1.09 -12.84 -0.20
CA PRO A 47 -1.88 -11.75 -0.81
C PRO A 47 -1.87 -10.45 0.01
N THR A 48 -1.44 -10.51 1.27
CA THR A 48 -1.30 -9.33 2.15
C THR A 48 -0.03 -8.52 1.89
N VAL A 49 1.01 -9.09 1.26
CA VAL A 49 2.31 -8.42 1.04
C VAL A 49 2.17 -7.10 0.27
N PRO A 50 1.40 -7.01 -0.82
CA PRO A 50 1.25 -5.75 -1.54
C PRO A 50 0.63 -4.65 -0.67
N PHE A 51 -0.40 -4.98 0.12
CA PHE A 51 -1.02 -4.02 1.04
C PHE A 51 -0.03 -3.54 2.11
N LEU A 52 0.73 -4.45 2.72
CA LEU A 52 1.73 -4.11 3.73
C LEU A 52 2.85 -3.22 3.17
N ALA A 53 3.26 -3.45 1.92
CA ALA A 53 4.25 -2.62 1.26
C ALA A 53 3.75 -1.18 1.07
N VAL A 54 2.48 -1.00 0.69
CA VAL A 54 1.87 0.33 0.57
C VAL A 54 1.75 1.00 1.94
N ALA A 55 1.28 0.28 2.95
CA ALA A 55 1.17 0.82 4.32
C ALA A 55 2.53 1.27 4.88
N LEU A 56 3.60 0.52 4.59
CA LEU A 56 4.95 0.90 4.99
C LEU A 56 5.46 2.14 4.24
N ALA A 57 5.14 2.25 2.94
CA ALA A 57 5.51 3.42 2.16
C ALA A 57 4.80 4.69 2.66
N GLU A 58 3.50 4.60 2.98
CA GLU A 58 2.74 5.71 3.55
C GLU A 58 3.27 6.11 4.92
N LEU A 59 3.53 5.14 5.80
CA LEU A 59 4.14 5.41 7.10
C LEU A 59 5.51 6.12 6.95
N THR A 60 6.30 5.71 5.96
CA THR A 60 7.59 6.34 5.68
C THR A 60 7.40 7.78 5.17
N ASN A 61 6.45 8.01 4.26
CA ASN A 61 6.08 9.33 3.78
C ASN A 61 5.70 10.26 4.94
N GLU A 62 4.77 9.84 5.79
CA GLU A 62 4.29 10.63 6.92
C GLU A 62 5.39 10.89 7.96
N THR A 63 6.28 9.93 8.18
CA THR A 63 7.44 10.11 9.06
C THR A 63 8.38 11.19 8.53
N LEU A 64 8.61 11.23 7.22
CA LEU A 64 9.45 12.25 6.59
C LEU A 64 8.81 13.63 6.62
N GLN A 65 7.50 13.71 6.36
CA GLN A 65 6.76 14.98 6.48
C GLN A 65 6.75 15.48 7.93
N ALA A 66 6.49 14.61 8.90
CA ALA A 66 6.50 14.98 10.32
C ALA A 66 7.88 15.46 10.77
N ALA A 67 8.96 14.83 10.28
CA ALA A 67 10.32 15.27 10.53
C ALA A 67 10.61 16.65 9.93
N TYR A 68 10.14 16.92 8.70
CA TYR A 68 10.29 18.21 8.03
C TYR A 68 9.53 19.33 8.74
N TYR A 69 8.24 19.12 9.02
CA TYR A 69 7.38 20.10 9.69
C TYR A 69 7.58 20.17 11.21
N LYS A 70 8.36 19.25 11.78
CA LYS A 70 8.57 19.07 13.23
C LYS A 70 7.24 18.90 14.00
N SER A 71 6.23 18.35 13.34
CA SER A 71 4.89 18.18 13.86
C SER A 71 4.18 17.06 13.14
N LEU A 72 3.44 16.24 13.89
CA LEU A 72 2.55 15.24 13.32
C LEU A 72 1.20 15.92 13.05
N ARG A 73 0.98 16.32 11.80
CA ARG A 73 -0.22 17.03 11.33
C ARG A 73 -1.38 16.04 11.19
N LEU A 74 -1.94 15.61 12.33
CA LEU A 74 -2.84 14.45 12.42
C LEU A 74 -4.00 14.45 11.41
N ASP A 75 -4.63 15.60 11.16
CA ASP A 75 -5.75 15.69 10.22
C ASP A 75 -5.31 15.37 8.78
N ASP A 76 -4.16 15.93 8.36
CA ASP A 76 -3.56 15.66 7.05
C ASP A 76 -3.07 14.21 6.97
N THR A 77 -2.36 13.73 7.99
CA THR A 77 -1.88 12.34 8.08
C THR A 77 -3.01 11.33 7.96
N ILE A 78 -4.15 11.56 8.62
CA ILE A 78 -5.31 10.66 8.53
C ILE A 78 -5.91 10.68 7.11
N ALA A 79 -5.99 11.86 6.49
CA ALA A 79 -6.49 12.00 5.14
C ALA A 79 -5.58 11.27 4.13
N ASP A 80 -4.27 11.44 4.25
CA ASP A 80 -3.25 10.82 3.38
C ASP A 80 -3.27 9.29 3.51
N ILE A 81 -3.32 8.76 4.75
CA ILE A 81 -3.52 7.32 4.99
C ILE A 81 -4.83 6.83 4.37
N GLY A 82 -5.91 7.57 4.54
CA GLY A 82 -7.22 7.23 3.99
C GLY A 82 -7.18 7.11 2.47
N TRP A 83 -6.62 8.11 1.79
CA TRP A 83 -6.48 8.12 0.34
C TRP A 83 -5.57 6.99 -0.15
N THR A 84 -4.36 6.87 0.42
CA THR A 84 -3.37 5.88 0.00
C THR A 84 -3.85 4.45 0.17
N LEU A 85 -4.53 4.13 1.28
CA LEU A 85 -4.90 2.75 1.61
C LEU A 85 -6.29 2.33 1.11
N SER A 86 -7.14 3.26 0.69
CA SER A 86 -8.52 2.97 0.28
C SER A 86 -8.62 1.89 -0.81
N LEU A 87 -8.03 2.10 -1.98
CA LEU A 87 -8.04 1.13 -3.08
C LEU A 87 -7.24 -0.15 -2.76
N PRO A 88 -6.01 -0.08 -2.20
CA PRO A 88 -5.29 -1.27 -1.76
C PRO A 88 -6.08 -2.16 -0.79
N ALA A 89 -6.82 -1.57 0.16
CA ALA A 89 -7.64 -2.32 1.10
C ALA A 89 -8.78 -3.06 0.38
N LEU A 90 -9.49 -2.37 -0.53
CA LEU A 90 -10.56 -2.99 -1.33
C LEU A 90 -10.02 -4.13 -2.21
N LEU A 91 -8.86 -3.95 -2.82
CA LEU A 91 -8.22 -4.98 -3.65
C LEU A 91 -7.77 -6.18 -2.83
N LEU A 92 -7.22 -5.97 -1.63
CA LEU A 92 -6.87 -7.05 -0.71
C LEU A 92 -8.13 -7.84 -0.31
N ILE A 93 -9.18 -7.15 0.12
CA ILE A 93 -10.45 -7.77 0.51
C ILE A 93 -11.01 -8.58 -0.66
N GLY A 94 -11.06 -8.00 -1.87
CA GLY A 94 -11.48 -8.69 -3.08
C GLY A 94 -10.64 -9.94 -3.37
N THR A 95 -9.31 -9.83 -3.24
CA THR A 95 -8.39 -10.96 -3.46
C THR A 95 -8.64 -12.09 -2.46
N LEU A 96 -8.88 -11.77 -1.19
CA LEU A 96 -9.16 -12.76 -0.15
C LEU A 96 -10.52 -13.44 -0.33
N LEU A 97 -11.55 -12.69 -0.72
CA LEU A 97 -12.88 -13.23 -1.01
C LEU A 97 -12.89 -14.12 -2.26
N LEU A 98 -12.10 -13.77 -3.28
CA LEU A 98 -12.01 -14.48 -4.55
C LEU A 98 -10.94 -15.59 -4.57
N SER A 99 -10.24 -15.83 -3.46
CA SER A 99 -9.25 -16.90 -3.31
C SER A 99 -9.82 -18.01 -2.41
N PRO A 100 -10.59 -18.99 -2.94
CA PRO A 100 -11.21 -20.04 -2.13
C PRO A 100 -10.20 -21.05 -1.54
N GLY A 101 -8.92 -20.96 -1.94
CA GLY A 101 -7.90 -21.98 -1.70
C GLY A 101 -7.24 -21.99 -0.31
N LEU A 102 -7.68 -21.16 0.64
CA LEU A 102 -7.15 -21.14 2.01
C LEU A 102 -8.16 -21.59 3.08
N SER A 103 -9.42 -21.82 2.69
CA SER A 103 -10.45 -22.44 3.53
C SER A 103 -10.49 -23.93 3.21
N GLY A 104 -9.85 -24.73 4.06
CA GLY A 104 -9.54 -26.13 3.78
C GLY A 104 -10.75 -27.01 3.41
N VAL A 105 -10.58 -27.78 2.33
CA VAL A 105 -10.87 -29.22 2.30
C VAL A 105 -9.78 -29.90 1.47
N ARG A 106 -8.62 -30.17 2.07
CA ARG A 106 -7.94 -31.43 1.74
C ARG A 106 -8.85 -32.51 2.29
N GLN A 107 -9.62 -33.17 1.42
CA GLN A 107 -10.20 -34.45 1.78
C GLN A 107 -9.03 -35.39 2.04
N ASN A 108 -8.77 -35.62 3.33
CA ASN A 108 -7.85 -36.61 3.82
C ASN A 108 -8.16 -37.98 3.22
N GLY A 109 -7.14 -38.59 2.63
CA GLY A 109 -6.83 -40.01 2.75
C GLY A 109 -7.95 -41.01 2.44
N ARG A 110 -7.98 -41.50 1.21
CA ARG A 110 -8.19 -42.93 1.01
C ARG A 110 -6.82 -43.58 0.77
N PRO A 111 -6.31 -44.44 1.66
CA PRO A 111 -5.33 -45.41 1.23
C PRO A 111 -6.09 -46.46 0.40
N ALA A 112 -5.75 -46.58 -0.88
CA ALA A 112 -6.04 -47.81 -1.59
C ALA A 112 -4.98 -48.84 -1.14
N LEU A 113 -5.29 -49.51 -0.03
CA LEU A 113 -4.71 -50.81 0.30
C LEU A 113 -5.50 -51.87 -0.49
N GLY A 114 -4.78 -52.79 -1.15
CA GLY A 114 -5.33 -54.04 -1.69
C GLY A 114 -5.46 -54.06 -3.20
#